data_AF-A0A8J5M408-F1
#
_entry.id   AF-A0A8J5M408-F1
#
_cell.length_a   1.000
_cell.length_b   1.000
_cell.length_c   1.000
_cell.angle_alpha   90.00
_cell.angle_beta   90.00
_cell.angle_gamma   90.00
#
_symmetry.space_group_name_H-M   'P 1'
#
loop_
_entity.id
_entity.type
_entity.pdbx_description
1 polymer ?
#
loop_
_entity_poly.entity_id
_entity_poly.type
_entity_poly.pdbx_seq_one_letter_code
_entity_poly.pdbx_strand_id
1 'polypeptide(L)'
;MAFATAVTPPSLFPVPTRPLSAISRRFPSPTFTGGGRCTSIVAKAVGDNSDTSDGSIVKSVQDAWSSSENLIGVAGLGFAAIVAVWASSNLVGAIDKLPVVPIVFEVIGLLFTWWFIYRYLLFRPDREEFSKIVKDAISSVLGK
;
A
#
# COMPACT_ATOMS: atom_id res chain seq x y z
N MET A 1 -25.13 -56.23 -1.01
CA MET A 1 -24.74 -54.96 -0.38
C MET A 1 -23.32 -54.62 -0.80
N ALA A 2 -23.12 -53.49 -1.50
CA ALA A 2 -21.91 -52.65 -1.49
C ALA A 2 -22.01 -51.67 -2.67
N PHE A 3 -22.21 -50.38 -2.36
CA PHE A 3 -22.12 -49.28 -3.31
C PHE A 3 -20.67 -48.81 -3.38
N ALA A 4 -20.15 -48.56 -4.57
CA ALA A 4 -18.91 -47.82 -4.77
C ALA A 4 -19.16 -46.75 -5.84
N THR A 5 -19.11 -45.50 -5.40
CA THR A 5 -19.16 -44.29 -6.22
C THR A 5 -17.75 -43.75 -6.32
N ALA A 6 -17.27 -43.43 -7.53
CA ALA A 6 -16.57 -42.17 -7.84
C ALA A 6 -15.83 -42.22 -9.20
N VAL A 7 -15.64 -41.01 -9.75
CA VAL A 7 -14.55 -40.54 -10.64
C VAL A 7 -14.87 -40.43 -12.15
N THR A 8 -15.39 -39.24 -12.49
CA THR A 8 -14.99 -38.26 -13.53
C THR A 8 -14.60 -38.70 -14.96
N PRO A 9 -15.23 -38.13 -16.01
CA PRO A 9 -14.77 -38.26 -17.40
C PRO A 9 -13.58 -37.33 -17.75
N PRO A 10 -12.72 -37.70 -18.72
CA PRO A 10 -11.55 -36.94 -19.14
C PRO A 10 -11.81 -36.13 -20.42
N SER A 11 -11.51 -34.83 -20.42
CA SER A 11 -11.07 -34.09 -21.62
C SER A 11 -11.03 -32.60 -21.33
N LEU A 12 -9.91 -31.94 -21.64
CA LEU A 12 -9.84 -30.69 -22.40
C LEU A 12 -8.36 -30.25 -22.53
N PHE A 13 -7.86 -30.38 -23.76
CA PHE A 13 -6.75 -29.71 -24.44
C PHE A 13 -5.91 -28.65 -23.68
N PRO A 14 -4.56 -28.72 -23.74
CA PRO A 14 -3.71 -27.56 -23.50
C PRO A 14 -3.50 -26.77 -24.81
N VAL A 15 -4.02 -25.54 -24.86
CA VAL A 15 -3.63 -24.51 -25.84
C VAL A 15 -2.36 -23.82 -25.35
N PRO A 16 -1.25 -23.76 -26.12
CA PRO A 16 -0.06 -23.04 -25.73
C PRO A 16 -0.19 -21.55 -26.05
N THR A 17 -0.10 -20.71 -25.03
CA THR A 17 -0.06 -19.25 -25.13
C THR A 17 1.36 -18.77 -25.46
N ARG A 18 1.50 -18.04 -26.56
CA ARG A 18 2.66 -17.15 -26.85
C ARG A 18 2.31 -15.74 -26.38
N PRO A 19 3.27 -14.98 -25.84
CA PRO A 19 3.32 -13.54 -26.09
C PRO A 19 4.72 -13.14 -26.58
N LEU A 20 4.92 -12.79 -27.85
CA LEU A 20 4.78 -11.43 -28.43
C LEU A 20 5.43 -10.31 -27.61
N SER A 21 6.71 -10.11 -27.94
CA SER A 21 7.35 -8.82 -28.28
C SER A 21 7.20 -7.64 -27.31
N ALA A 22 8.33 -7.36 -26.67
CA ALA A 22 8.67 -6.15 -25.94
C ALA A 22 8.45 -4.87 -26.76
N ILE A 23 7.77 -3.89 -26.16
CA ILE A 23 7.80 -2.48 -26.56
C ILE A 23 8.56 -1.72 -25.48
N SER A 24 9.81 -1.39 -25.79
CA SER A 24 10.66 -0.51 -25.00
C SER A 24 10.24 0.93 -25.27
N ARG A 25 9.52 1.56 -24.32
CA ARG A 25 9.34 3.01 -24.34
C ARG A 25 10.58 3.65 -23.72
N ARG A 26 11.44 4.11 -24.62
CA ARG A 26 12.65 4.89 -24.37
C ARG A 26 12.26 6.27 -23.84
N PHE A 27 12.50 6.54 -22.57
CA PHE A 27 12.38 7.88 -22.00
C PHE A 27 13.65 8.69 -22.32
N PRO A 28 13.54 9.99 -22.68
CA PRO A 28 14.71 10.83 -22.88
C PRO A 28 15.40 11.10 -21.55
N SER A 29 16.72 10.86 -21.49
CA SER A 29 17.58 11.25 -20.38
C SER A 29 17.75 12.77 -20.34
N PRO A 30 17.61 13.45 -19.19
CA PRO A 30 18.11 14.80 -19.05
C PRO A 30 19.62 14.75 -18.74
N THR A 31 20.40 15.42 -19.57
CA THR A 31 21.80 15.74 -19.30
C THR A 31 21.82 16.78 -18.18
N PHE A 32 22.18 16.37 -16.96
CA PHE A 32 22.46 17.30 -15.86
C PHE A 32 23.97 17.39 -15.68
N THR A 33 24.55 18.41 -16.30
CA THR A 33 25.85 18.94 -15.91
C THR A 33 25.64 19.73 -14.62
N GLY A 34 26.15 19.25 -13.49
CA GLY A 34 25.96 19.92 -12.21
C GLY A 34 27.00 19.56 -11.17
N GLY A 35 28.02 20.41 -11.11
CA GLY A 35 28.72 20.88 -9.91
C GLY A 35 28.77 19.93 -8.72
N GLY A 36 29.96 19.39 -8.47
CA GLY A 36 30.23 18.50 -7.36
C GLY A 36 30.08 19.12 -5.98
N ARG A 37 30.05 18.19 -5.01
CA ARG A 37 30.57 18.33 -3.65
C ARG A 37 30.65 16.92 -3.05
N CYS A 38 31.86 16.36 -2.99
CA CYS A 38 32.12 15.16 -2.19
C CYS A 38 32.16 15.59 -0.72
N THR A 39 31.10 15.32 0.03
CA THR A 39 31.17 15.38 1.49
C THR A 39 31.67 14.04 2.00
N SER A 40 32.95 13.97 2.36
CA SER A 40 33.53 12.81 3.02
C SER A 40 32.93 12.69 4.41
N ILE A 41 32.03 11.72 4.60
CA ILE A 41 31.61 11.28 5.92
C ILE A 41 32.75 10.44 6.48
N VAL A 42 33.48 11.01 7.43
CA VAL A 42 34.49 10.29 8.22
C VAL A 42 33.73 9.51 9.30
N ALA A 43 33.61 8.20 9.12
CA ALA A 43 33.13 7.30 10.16
C ALA A 43 34.26 7.07 11.18
N LYS A 44 34.07 7.58 12.39
CA LYS A 44 34.93 7.26 13.54
C LYS A 44 34.45 5.95 14.16
N ALA A 45 35.06 4.84 13.76
CA ALA A 45 34.91 3.57 14.48
C ALA A 45 35.85 3.60 15.69
N VAL A 46 35.30 3.81 16.89
CA VAL A 46 36.01 3.52 18.14
C VAL A 46 35.84 2.02 18.38
N GLY A 47 36.85 1.27 17.95
CA GLY A 47 36.95 -0.15 18.19
C GLY A 47 37.67 -0.36 19.50
N ASP A 48 36.91 -0.45 20.59
CA ASP A 48 37.41 -0.96 21.86
C ASP A 48 36.90 -2.39 21.98
N ASN A 49 37.78 -3.29 21.58
CA ASN A 49 37.69 -4.74 21.69
C ASN A 49 37.87 -5.15 23.15
N SER A 50 36.86 -5.81 23.75
CA SER A 50 36.99 -6.54 25.02
C SER A 50 35.90 -7.62 25.13
N ASP A 51 36.32 -8.86 24.91
CA ASP A 51 35.80 -10.14 25.41
C ASP A 51 34.32 -10.51 25.19
N THR A 52 34.10 -11.51 24.32
CA THR A 52 32.99 -12.49 24.39
C THR A 52 31.59 -11.90 24.68
N SER A 53 31.12 -10.97 23.86
CA SER A 53 29.87 -10.24 24.13
C SER A 53 28.88 -10.17 22.96
N ASP A 54 28.87 -11.16 22.06
CA ASP A 54 27.75 -11.35 21.11
C ASP A 54 26.55 -12.06 21.75
N GLY A 55 26.73 -12.58 22.96
CA GLY A 55 25.73 -13.37 23.69
C GLY A 55 24.91 -12.60 24.72
N SER A 56 25.19 -11.32 25.03
CA SER A 56 24.46 -10.59 26.08
C SER A 56 23.01 -10.27 25.69
N ILE A 57 22.79 -9.84 24.45
CA ILE A 57 21.44 -9.59 23.89
C ILE A 57 20.67 -10.91 23.77
N VAL A 58 21.34 -11.96 23.28
CA VAL A 58 20.73 -13.29 23.12
C VAL A 58 20.41 -13.90 24.49
N LYS A 59 21.22 -13.64 25.53
CA LYS A 59 20.94 -14.03 26.91
C LYS A 59 19.74 -13.30 27.48
N SER A 60 19.63 -11.98 27.31
CA SER A 60 18.45 -11.23 27.78
C SER A 60 17.16 -11.68 27.09
N VAL A 61 17.23 -11.98 25.79
CA VAL A 61 16.12 -12.59 25.05
C VAL A 61 15.84 -13.98 25.64
N GLN A 62 16.84 -14.86 25.73
CA GLN A 62 16.70 -16.20 26.30
C GLN A 62 16.08 -16.16 27.71
N ASP A 63 16.53 -15.28 28.59
CA ASP A 63 16.01 -15.11 29.95
C ASP A 63 14.55 -14.64 29.93
N ALA A 64 14.21 -13.69 29.05
CA ALA A 64 12.84 -13.22 28.85
C ALA A 64 11.90 -14.30 28.28
N TRP A 65 12.40 -15.20 27.43
CA TRP A 65 11.65 -16.34 26.89
C TRP A 65 11.60 -17.55 27.85
N SER A 66 12.57 -17.67 28.77
CA SER A 66 12.65 -18.79 29.72
C SER A 66 11.76 -18.60 30.96
N SER A 67 11.36 -17.36 31.26
CA SER A 67 10.41 -17.08 32.34
C SER A 67 8.99 -17.48 31.90
N SER A 68 8.43 -18.53 32.51
CA SER A 68 7.13 -19.10 32.14
C SER A 68 5.96 -18.10 32.19
N GLU A 69 6.09 -17.09 33.05
CA GLU A 69 5.15 -15.97 33.18
C GLU A 69 5.09 -15.10 31.91
N ASN A 70 6.24 -14.85 31.26
CA ASN A 70 6.33 -14.04 30.06
C ASN A 70 6.06 -14.86 28.78
N LEU A 71 6.29 -16.18 28.81
CA LEU A 71 6.00 -17.07 27.70
C LEU A 71 4.51 -17.05 27.31
N ILE A 72 3.61 -17.05 28.31
CA ILE A 72 2.15 -16.97 28.06
C ILE A 72 1.78 -15.61 27.46
N GLY A 73 2.37 -14.52 27.94
CA GLY A 73 2.16 -13.18 27.40
C GLY A 73 2.66 -13.05 25.96
N VAL A 74 3.86 -13.56 25.67
CA VAL A 74 4.46 -13.54 24.34
C VAL A 74 3.72 -14.47 23.37
N ALA A 75 3.28 -15.65 23.82
CA ALA A 75 2.46 -16.55 23.02
C ALA A 75 1.08 -15.95 22.72
N GLY A 76 0.44 -15.31 23.71
CA GLY A 76 -0.82 -14.60 23.54
C GLY A 76 -0.69 -13.40 22.60
N LEU A 77 0.38 -12.62 22.73
CA LEU A 77 0.68 -11.50 21.83
C LEU A 77 1.00 -11.98 20.41
N GLY A 78 1.74 -13.08 20.27
CA GLY A 78 2.01 -13.72 18.98
C GLY A 78 0.73 -14.22 18.31
N PHE A 79 -0.15 -14.88 19.07
CA PHE A 79 -1.45 -15.32 18.56
C PHE A 79 -2.35 -14.13 18.19
N ALA A 80 -2.41 -13.11 19.03
CA ALA A 80 -3.14 -11.88 18.75
C ALA A 80 -2.61 -11.18 17.48
N ALA A 81 -1.29 -11.16 17.28
CA ALA A 81 -0.69 -10.63 16.06
C ALA A 81 -1.10 -11.43 14.82
N ILE A 82 -1.10 -12.77 14.90
CA ILE A 82 -1.54 -13.64 13.78
C ILE A 82 -3.03 -13.42 13.49
N VAL A 83 -3.88 -13.37 14.53
CA VAL A 83 -5.32 -13.12 14.37
C VAL A 83 -5.57 -11.72 13.83
N ALA A 84 -4.83 -10.71 14.26
CA ALA A 84 -4.95 -9.35 13.76
C ALA A 84 -4.57 -9.26 12.28
N VAL A 85 -3.49 -9.92 11.87
CA VAL A 85 -3.09 -9.99 10.45
C VAL A 85 -4.12 -10.79 9.64
N TRP A 86 -4.65 -11.88 10.16
CA TRP A 86 -5.68 -12.67 9.48
C TRP A 86 -6.99 -11.89 9.33
N ALA A 87 -7.44 -11.22 10.39
CA ALA A 87 -8.64 -10.40 10.40
C ALA A 87 -8.48 -9.18 9.47
N SER A 88 -7.33 -8.48 9.51
CA SER A 88 -7.09 -7.35 8.61
C SER A 88 -6.98 -7.82 7.16
N SER A 89 -6.32 -8.95 6.89
CA SER A 89 -6.22 -9.53 5.56
C SER A 89 -7.58 -9.97 5.03
N ASN A 90 -8.47 -10.48 5.88
CA ASN A 90 -9.82 -10.87 5.48
C ASN A 90 -10.74 -9.64 5.28
N LEU A 91 -10.57 -8.59 6.08
CA LEU A 91 -11.28 -7.32 5.91
C LEU A 91 -10.83 -6.61 4.61
N VAL A 92 -9.52 -6.50 4.39
CA VAL A 92 -8.96 -5.94 3.16
C VAL A 92 -9.30 -6.82 1.96
N GLY A 93 -9.26 -8.14 2.11
CA GLY A 93 -9.70 -9.09 1.09
C GLY A 93 -11.18 -8.97 0.77
N ALA A 94 -12.06 -8.76 1.76
CA ALA A 94 -13.46 -8.47 1.53
C ALA A 94 -13.64 -7.16 0.77
N ILE A 95 -12.90 -6.10 1.15
CA ILE A 95 -12.94 -4.80 0.47
C ILE A 95 -12.44 -4.90 -0.98
N ASP A 96 -11.35 -5.63 -1.22
CA ASP A 96 -10.77 -5.86 -2.57
C ASP A 96 -11.67 -6.77 -3.43
N LYS A 97 -12.46 -7.65 -2.81
CA LYS A 97 -13.48 -8.49 -3.48
C LYS A 97 -14.84 -7.84 -3.58
N LEU A 98 -15.02 -6.64 -3.03
CA LEU A 98 -16.26 -5.89 -3.12
C LEU A 98 -16.19 -4.94 -4.33
N PRO A 99 -17.00 -5.13 -5.38
CA PRO A 99 -17.19 -4.11 -6.42
C PRO A 99 -17.86 -2.83 -5.87
N VAL A 100 -18.04 -2.72 -4.55
CA VAL A 100 -18.75 -1.64 -3.86
C VAL A 100 -17.89 -0.38 -3.74
N VAL A 101 -16.57 -0.47 -3.52
CA VAL A 101 -15.74 0.75 -3.44
C VAL A 101 -15.77 1.53 -4.76
N PRO A 102 -15.58 0.89 -5.94
CA PRO A 102 -15.75 1.58 -7.23
C PRO A 102 -17.15 2.17 -7.41
N ILE A 103 -18.21 1.41 -7.10
CA ILE A 103 -19.61 1.85 -7.29
C ILE A 103 -19.97 2.99 -6.35
N VAL A 104 -19.57 2.92 -5.08
CA VAL A 104 -19.87 3.97 -4.09
C VAL A 104 -19.11 5.24 -4.43
N PHE A 105 -17.85 5.14 -4.86
CA PHE A 105 -17.09 6.31 -5.30
C PHE A 105 -17.67 6.92 -6.58
N GLU A 106 -18.16 6.09 -7.51
CA GLU A 106 -18.87 6.54 -8.72
C GLU A 106 -20.17 7.28 -8.36
N VAL A 107 -20.99 6.71 -7.47
CA VAL A 107 -22.23 7.36 -7.01
C VAL A 107 -21.93 8.63 -6.25
N ILE A 108 -20.91 8.66 -5.39
CA ILE A 108 -20.47 9.88 -4.69
C ILE A 108 -20.03 10.95 -5.70
N GLY A 109 -19.27 10.55 -6.72
CA GLY A 109 -18.80 11.46 -7.77
C GLY A 109 -19.96 12.04 -8.57
N LEU A 110 -20.91 11.20 -8.97
CA LEU A 110 -22.10 11.65 -9.71
C LEU A 110 -23.02 12.51 -8.84
N LEU A 111 -23.24 12.14 -7.59
CA LEU A 111 -24.08 12.91 -6.67
C LEU A 111 -23.45 14.28 -6.40
N PHE A 112 -22.15 14.32 -6.17
CA PHE A 112 -21.41 15.57 -5.97
C PHE A 112 -21.42 16.44 -7.23
N THR A 113 -21.20 15.84 -8.41
CA THR A 113 -21.28 16.57 -9.69
C THR A 113 -22.68 17.14 -9.92
N TRP A 114 -23.71 16.33 -9.68
CA TRP A 114 -25.11 16.75 -9.83
C TRP A 114 -25.48 17.89 -8.89
N TRP A 115 -25.10 17.77 -7.62
CA TRP A 115 -25.30 18.81 -6.60
C TRP A 115 -24.52 20.09 -6.96
N PHE A 116 -23.26 19.96 -7.37
CA PHE A 116 -22.41 21.09 -7.77
C PHE A 116 -23.00 21.84 -8.97
N ILE A 117 -23.47 21.12 -9.99
CA ILE A 117 -24.11 21.70 -11.18
C ILE A 117 -25.39 22.43 -10.78
N TYR A 118 -26.22 21.83 -9.94
CA TYR A 118 -27.45 22.47 -9.47
C TYR A 118 -27.14 23.73 -8.63
N ARG A 119 -26.20 23.64 -7.70
CA ARG A 119 -25.89 24.71 -6.73
C ARG A 119 -25.13 25.88 -7.35
N TYR A 120 -24.11 25.61 -8.17
CA TYR A 120 -23.16 26.64 -8.65
C TYR A 120 -23.33 26.99 -10.13
N LEU A 121 -23.85 26.08 -10.95
CA LEU A 121 -24.09 26.36 -12.37
C LEU A 121 -25.54 26.80 -12.63
N LEU A 122 -26.57 26.33 -11.94
CA LEU A 122 -27.93 26.71 -12.33
C LEU A 122 -28.30 28.14 -11.94
N PHE A 123 -27.77 28.62 -10.82
CA PHE A 123 -28.13 29.91 -10.24
C PHE A 123 -27.15 31.02 -10.63
N ARG A 124 -27.70 32.14 -11.10
CA ARG A 124 -26.95 33.34 -11.52
C ARG A 124 -25.95 33.86 -10.48
N PRO A 125 -26.31 34.08 -9.19
CA PRO A 125 -25.37 34.62 -8.22
C PRO A 125 -24.19 33.68 -7.97
N ASP A 126 -24.45 32.36 -7.91
CA ASP A 126 -23.42 31.37 -7.59
C ASP A 126 -22.39 31.18 -8.72
N ARG A 127 -22.75 31.44 -9.99
CA ARG A 127 -21.79 31.43 -11.11
C ARG A 127 -20.74 32.53 -10.99
N GLU A 128 -21.13 33.70 -10.53
CA GLU A 128 -20.23 34.83 -10.38
C GLU A 128 -19.23 34.57 -9.25
N GLU A 129 -19.72 34.06 -8.12
CA GLU A 129 -18.88 33.64 -6.98
C GLU A 129 -17.92 32.52 -7.37
N PHE A 130 -18.39 31.48 -8.05
CA PHE A 130 -17.54 30.38 -8.52
C PHE A 130 -16.45 30.89 -9.48
N SER A 131 -16.81 31.75 -10.43
CA SER A 131 -15.84 32.30 -11.39
C SER A 131 -14.77 33.17 -10.72
N LYS A 132 -15.13 33.89 -9.66
CA LYS A 132 -14.18 34.67 -8.85
C LYS A 132 -13.22 33.74 -8.12
N ILE A 133 -13.74 32.70 -7.47
CA ILE A 133 -12.93 31.70 -6.75
C ILE A 133 -11.94 31.01 -7.70
N VAL A 134 -12.39 30.60 -8.90
CA VAL A 134 -11.51 29.97 -9.89
C VAL A 134 -10.41 30.92 -10.36
N LYS A 135 -10.75 32.19 -10.63
CA LYS A 135 -9.75 33.20 -11.03
C LYS A 135 -8.72 33.44 -9.94
N ASP A 136 -9.17 33.57 -8.70
CA ASP A 136 -8.32 33.78 -7.52
C ASP A 136 -7.36 32.60 -7.29
N ALA A 137 -7.87 31.37 -7.41
CA ALA A 137 -7.04 30.17 -7.34
C ALA A 137 -5.98 30.12 -8.46
N ILE A 138 -6.33 30.52 -9.68
CA ILE A 138 -5.39 30.57 -10.81
C ILE A 138 -4.33 31.66 -10.60
N SER A 139 -4.70 32.86 -10.15
CA SER A 139 -3.72 33.93 -9.85
C SER A 139 -2.77 33.54 -8.71
N SER A 140 -3.30 32.87 -7.68
CA SER A 140 -2.52 32.37 -6.55
C SER A 140 -1.47 31.34 -6.98
N VAL A 141 -1.82 30.39 -7.84
CA VAL A 141 -0.86 29.39 -8.37
C VAL A 141 0.13 30.00 -9.37
N LEU A 142 -0.31 30.97 -10.18
CA LEU A 142 0.52 31.60 -11.19
C LEU A 142 1.41 32.73 -10.62
N GLY A 143 1.25 33.06 -9.34
CA GLY A 143 2.08 34.03 -8.63
C GLY A 143 1.97 35.45 -9.18
N LYS A 144 0.79 35.81 -9.71
CA LYS A 144 0.54 37.12 -10.33
C LYS A 144 -0.58 37.86 -9.60
#